data_AF-A0A8S4RTK8-F1
#
_entry.id   AF-A0A8S4RTK8-F1
#
_cell.length_a   1.000
_cell.length_b   1.000
_cell.length_c   1.000
_cell.angle_alpha   90.00
_cell.angle_beta   90.00
_cell.angle_gamma   90.00
#
_symmetry.space_group_name_H-M   'P 1'
#
loop_
_entity.id
_entity.type
_entity.pdbx_description
1 polymer ?
#
loop_
_entity_poly.entity_id
_entity_poly.type
_entity_poly.pdbx_seq_one_letter_code
_entity_poly.pdbx_strand_id
1 'polypeptide(L)'
;MGKKSTTSVNKSKEKRQARKLEQHRIADGMSFVTAANKLKDLAPLCKELLVYSNLEIVIDMSIHRVTELDKEVLYWAIDLTERNMKKLYETCVWGWNKERKVEEMSDDAAWYLIARDNNKKLQAFSHFRFDMDFGEPVLYW
;
A
#
# COMPACT_ATOMS: atom_id res chain seq x y z
N MET A 1 42.55 -8.54 32.88
CA MET A 1 42.04 -8.44 31.48
C MET A 1 41.36 -9.76 31.13
N GLY A 2 40.03 -9.80 31.06
CA GLY A 2 39.27 -11.04 30.86
C GLY A 2 39.27 -11.50 29.40
N LYS A 3 39.83 -12.68 29.12
CA LYS A 3 39.71 -13.35 27.81
C LYS A 3 38.25 -13.70 27.56
N LYS A 4 37.62 -13.06 26.57
CA LYS A 4 36.29 -13.43 26.08
C LYS A 4 36.32 -14.87 25.59
N SER A 5 35.37 -15.70 26.04
CA SER A 5 35.28 -17.10 25.64
C SER A 5 35.03 -17.23 24.13
N THR A 6 35.55 -18.28 23.49
CA THR A 6 35.38 -18.58 22.06
C THR A 6 33.89 -18.58 21.64
N THR A 7 33.01 -19.05 22.51
CA THR A 7 31.54 -19.00 22.35
C THR A 7 31.02 -17.57 22.20
N SER A 8 31.51 -16.63 23.00
CA SER A 8 31.10 -15.22 22.93
C SER A 8 31.58 -14.52 21.65
N VAL A 9 32.74 -14.94 21.12
CA VAL A 9 33.30 -14.42 19.86
C VAL A 9 32.50 -14.95 18.66
N ASN A 10 32.12 -16.23 18.66
CA ASN A 10 31.28 -16.82 17.61
C ASN A 10 29.88 -16.18 17.57
N LYS A 11 29.24 -16.01 18.74
CA LYS A 11 27.95 -15.31 18.84
C LYS A 11 28.02 -13.86 18.32
N SER A 12 29.14 -13.17 18.55
CA SER A 12 29.34 -11.82 18.00
C SER A 12 29.54 -11.80 16.49
N LYS A 13 30.18 -12.83 15.91
CA LYS A 13 30.35 -12.95 14.45
C LYS A 13 29.03 -13.27 13.77
N GLU A 14 28.27 -14.22 14.31
CA GLU A 14 26.92 -14.58 13.82
C GLU A 14 25.98 -13.37 13.85
N LYS A 15 25.94 -12.62 14.96
CA LYS A 15 25.13 -11.39 15.06
C LYS A 15 25.54 -10.34 14.02
N ARG A 16 26.82 -10.22 13.71
CA ARG A 16 27.32 -9.29 12.68
C ARG A 16 26.91 -9.75 11.28
N GLN A 17 26.98 -11.05 11.00
CA GLN A 17 26.55 -11.62 9.72
C GLN A 17 25.04 -11.48 9.52
N ALA A 18 24.24 -11.80 10.54
CA ALA A 18 22.78 -11.63 10.51
C ALA A 18 22.38 -10.17 10.23
N ARG A 19 23.05 -9.19 10.87
CA ARG A 19 22.82 -7.76 10.60
C ARG A 19 23.16 -7.36 9.17
N LYS A 20 24.24 -7.89 8.59
CA LYS A 20 24.59 -7.61 7.19
C LYS A 20 23.57 -8.19 6.23
N LEU A 21 23.11 -9.41 6.48
CA LEU A 21 22.07 -10.04 5.67
C LEU A 21 20.77 -9.24 5.72
N GLU A 22 20.37 -8.79 6.90
CA GLU A 22 19.18 -7.95 7.07
C GLU A 22 19.31 -6.60 6.35
N GLN A 23 20.48 -5.95 6.43
CA GLN A 23 20.74 -4.71 5.69
C GLN A 23 20.66 -4.91 4.17
N HIS A 24 21.19 -6.01 3.66
CA HIS A 24 21.06 -6.37 2.24
C HIS A 24 19.60 -6.60 1.85
N ARG A 25 18.85 -7.36 2.66
CA ARG A 25 17.44 -7.65 2.44
C ARG A 25 16.59 -6.36 2.36
N ILE A 26 16.82 -5.44 3.29
CA ILE A 26 16.14 -4.13 3.30
C ILE A 26 16.55 -3.29 2.08
N ALA A 27 17.83 -3.30 1.69
CA ALA A 27 18.29 -2.56 0.52
C ALA A 27 17.67 -3.10 -0.79
N ASP A 28 17.59 -4.43 -0.93
CA ASP A 28 16.97 -5.08 -2.07
C ASP A 28 15.47 -4.77 -2.11
N GLY A 29 14.77 -4.86 -0.97
CA GLY A 29 13.36 -4.49 -0.86
C GLY A 29 13.10 -3.03 -1.23
N MET A 30 13.92 -2.10 -0.73
CA MET A 30 13.83 -0.68 -1.06
C MET A 30 14.02 -0.43 -2.57
N SER A 31 14.88 -1.23 -3.22
CA SER A 31 15.08 -1.15 -4.66
C SER A 31 13.80 -1.53 -5.45
N PHE A 32 13.06 -2.56 -5.00
CA PHE A 32 11.79 -2.95 -5.61
C PHE A 32 10.70 -1.90 -5.41
N VAL A 33 10.56 -1.38 -4.18
CA VAL A 33 9.61 -0.31 -3.87
C VAL A 33 9.90 0.93 -4.71
N THR A 34 11.18 1.32 -4.82
CA THR A 34 11.60 2.46 -5.65
C THR A 34 11.29 2.23 -7.12
N ALA A 35 11.51 1.02 -7.63
CA ALA A 35 11.18 0.68 -9.02
C ALA A 35 9.67 0.74 -9.27
N ALA A 36 8.86 0.20 -8.36
CA ALA A 36 7.40 0.22 -8.45
C ALA A 36 6.82 1.64 -8.41
N ASN A 37 7.31 2.49 -7.50
CA ASN A 37 6.85 3.89 -7.40
C ASN A 37 7.27 4.80 -8.58
N LYS A 38 8.20 4.35 -9.43
CA LYS A 38 8.56 5.01 -10.70
C LYS A 38 7.63 4.65 -11.85
N LEU A 39 6.79 3.62 -11.70
CA LEU A 39 5.79 3.28 -12.71
C LEU A 39 4.79 4.43 -12.84
N LYS A 40 4.38 4.67 -14.08
CA LYS A 40 3.37 5.68 -14.42
C LYS A 40 2.02 5.05 -14.71
N ASP A 41 2.02 3.80 -15.16
CA ASP A 41 0.81 3.07 -15.51
C ASP A 41 0.97 1.60 -15.13
N LEU A 42 0.01 1.09 -14.36
CA LEU A 42 -0.08 -0.31 -13.94
C LEU A 42 -1.07 -1.11 -14.79
N ALA A 43 -1.99 -0.45 -15.49
CA ALA A 43 -3.06 -1.12 -16.23
C ALA A 43 -2.55 -2.13 -17.27
N PRO A 44 -1.43 -1.92 -17.99
CA PRO A 44 -0.91 -2.90 -18.93
C PRO A 44 -0.51 -4.23 -18.29
N LEU A 45 -0.13 -4.22 -17.00
CA LEU A 45 0.32 -5.43 -16.30
C LEU A 45 -0.83 -6.36 -15.90
N CYS A 46 -2.05 -5.83 -15.82
CA CYS A 46 -3.23 -6.54 -15.32
C CYS A 46 -4.49 -6.27 -16.14
N LYS A 47 -4.36 -5.90 -17.42
CA LYS A 47 -5.46 -5.46 -18.29
C LYS A 47 -6.67 -6.39 -18.28
N GLU A 48 -6.44 -7.70 -18.29
CA GLU A 48 -7.51 -8.72 -18.28
C GLU A 48 -8.28 -8.76 -16.96
N LEU A 49 -7.67 -8.30 -15.87
CA LEU A 49 -8.27 -8.23 -14.53
C LEU A 49 -9.01 -6.91 -14.28
N LEU A 50 -8.95 -5.95 -15.22
CA LEU A 50 -9.60 -4.64 -15.08
C LEU A 50 -11.05 -4.62 -15.56
N VAL A 51 -11.61 -5.78 -15.90
CA VAL A 51 -13.04 -5.91 -16.18
C VAL A 51 -13.58 -7.08 -15.37
N TYR A 52 -14.59 -6.82 -14.55
CA TYR A 52 -15.38 -7.85 -13.90
C TYR A 52 -16.75 -7.90 -14.55
N SER A 53 -17.22 -9.08 -14.94
CA SER A 53 -18.52 -9.26 -15.56
C SER A 53 -19.16 -10.56 -15.07
N ASN A 54 -20.42 -10.48 -14.67
CA ASN A 54 -21.29 -11.61 -14.39
C ASN A 54 -22.68 -11.38 -15.04
N LEU A 55 -23.67 -12.22 -14.73
CA LEU A 55 -25.01 -12.11 -15.34
C LEU A 55 -25.77 -10.83 -14.96
N GLU A 56 -25.40 -10.16 -13.86
CA GLU A 56 -26.12 -9.04 -13.28
C GLU A 56 -25.39 -7.71 -13.47
N ILE A 57 -24.06 -7.72 -13.42
CA ILE A 57 -23.22 -6.52 -13.42
C ILE A 57 -22.00 -6.66 -14.33
N VAL A 58 -21.65 -5.54 -14.94
CA VAL A 58 -20.37 -5.32 -15.60
C VAL A 58 -19.71 -4.12 -14.93
N ILE A 59 -18.47 -4.31 -14.51
CA ILE A 59 -17.66 -3.33 -13.80
C ILE A 59 -16.37 -3.12 -14.57
N ASP A 60 -16.18 -1.89 -15.06
CA ASP A 60 -14.92 -1.41 -15.60
C ASP A 60 -14.06 -0.90 -14.43
N MET A 61 -12.82 -1.35 -14.36
CA MET A 61 -11.84 -0.87 -13.39
C MET A 61 -10.72 -0.10 -14.07
N SER A 62 -10.19 0.90 -13.37
CA SER A 62 -9.05 1.70 -13.82
C SER A 62 -8.12 1.99 -12.66
N ILE A 63 -6.81 2.02 -12.93
CA ILE A 63 -5.78 2.27 -11.93
C ILE A 63 -5.17 3.65 -12.19
N HIS A 64 -5.09 4.48 -11.16
CA HIS A 64 -4.55 5.83 -11.24
C HIS A 64 -3.65 6.12 -10.04
N ARG A 65 -2.62 6.93 -10.23
CA ARG A 65 -1.97 7.61 -9.10
C ARG A 65 -2.92 8.65 -8.54
N VAL A 66 -2.84 8.93 -7.24
CA VAL A 66 -3.66 10.00 -6.64
C VAL A 66 -3.40 11.35 -7.28
N THR A 67 -2.16 11.61 -7.72
CA THR A 67 -1.75 12.85 -8.40
C THR A 67 -2.44 13.06 -9.75
N GLU A 68 -2.98 12.00 -10.35
CA GLU A 68 -3.67 12.00 -11.65
C GLU A 68 -5.17 11.69 -11.50
N LEU A 69 -5.62 11.39 -10.28
CA LEU A 69 -7.01 11.06 -9.98
C LEU A 69 -7.85 12.34 -9.94
N ASP A 70 -9.05 12.27 -10.50
CA ASP A 70 -10.04 13.33 -10.36
C ASP A 70 -10.35 13.57 -8.88
N LYS A 71 -10.31 14.86 -8.46
CA LYS A 71 -10.56 15.28 -7.09
C LYS A 71 -11.91 14.83 -6.58
N GLU A 72 -12.93 14.83 -7.45
CA GLU A 72 -14.28 14.37 -7.07
C GLU A 72 -14.30 12.87 -6.76
N VAL A 73 -13.47 12.07 -7.44
CA VAL A 73 -13.32 10.64 -7.17
C VAL A 73 -12.57 10.41 -5.86
N LEU A 74 -11.52 11.19 -5.59
CA LEU A 74 -10.80 11.13 -4.32
C LEU A 74 -11.70 11.50 -3.14
N TYR A 75 -12.48 12.58 -3.26
CA TYR A 75 -13.43 12.98 -2.22
C TYR A 75 -14.52 11.93 -2.00
N TRP A 76 -15.05 11.34 -3.07
CA TRP A 76 -15.99 10.22 -2.97
C TRP A 76 -15.39 9.03 -2.23
N ALA A 77 -14.12 8.68 -2.49
CA ALA A 77 -13.43 7.57 -1.83
C ALA A 77 -13.24 7.85 -0.32
N ILE A 78 -12.80 9.06 0.04
CA ILE A 78 -12.63 9.48 1.44
C ILE A 78 -13.97 9.47 2.18
N ASP A 79 -15.02 10.02 1.57
CA ASP A 79 -16.38 10.01 2.15
C ASP A 79 -16.90 8.58 2.35
N LEU A 80 -16.69 7.71 1.36
CA LEU A 80 -17.07 6.30 1.46
C LEU A 80 -16.33 5.60 2.59
N THR A 81 -15.03 5.85 2.76
CA THR A 81 -14.25 5.33 3.90
C THR A 81 -14.81 5.83 5.22
N GLU A 82 -15.10 7.13 5.36
CA GLU A 82 -15.64 7.69 6.61
C GLU A 82 -16.99 7.04 6.95
N ARG A 83 -17.92 6.96 5.99
CA ARG A 83 -19.24 6.35 6.21
C ARG A 83 -19.16 4.88 6.63
N ASN A 84 -18.22 4.13 6.06
CA ASN A 84 -18.11 2.69 6.32
C ASN A 84 -17.29 2.39 7.58
N MET A 85 -16.23 3.15 7.84
CA MET A 85 -15.19 2.76 8.79
C MET A 85 -15.17 3.59 10.07
N LYS A 86 -15.71 4.82 10.07
CA LYS A 86 -15.61 5.74 11.23
C LYS A 86 -16.05 5.09 12.54
N LYS A 87 -17.23 4.48 12.55
CA LYS A 87 -17.77 3.83 13.76
C LYS A 87 -16.87 2.70 14.25
N LEU A 88 -16.28 1.91 13.34
CA LEU A 88 -15.37 0.83 13.71
C LEU A 88 -14.09 1.38 14.34
N TYR A 89 -13.53 2.43 13.76
CA TYR A 89 -12.34 3.11 14.28
C TYR A 89 -12.58 3.75 15.65
N GLU A 90 -13.72 4.41 15.85
CA GLU A 90 -14.11 5.00 17.14
C GLU A 90 -14.25 3.96 18.26
N THR A 91 -14.58 2.71 17.92
CA THR A 91 -14.70 1.61 18.88
C THR A 91 -13.40 0.86 19.16
N CYS A 92 -12.33 1.11 18.40
CA CYS A 92 -11.04 0.45 18.57
C CYS A 92 -9.99 1.40 19.15
N VAL A 93 -8.84 0.85 19.55
CA VAL A 93 -7.75 1.60 20.22
C VAL A 93 -7.14 2.71 19.37
N TRP A 94 -7.38 2.70 18.06
CA TRP A 94 -6.82 3.68 17.13
C TRP A 94 -7.63 4.97 17.07
N GLY A 95 -8.93 4.93 17.33
CA GLY A 95 -9.84 6.06 17.13
C GLY A 95 -10.01 6.46 15.66
N TRP A 96 -10.89 7.42 15.40
CA TRP A 96 -11.05 8.05 14.08
C TRP A 96 -10.41 9.44 14.08
N ASN A 97 -9.49 9.67 13.13
CA ASN A 97 -8.92 10.99 12.86
C ASN A 97 -9.08 11.27 11.37
N LYS A 98 -9.94 12.24 11.04
CA LYS A 98 -10.32 12.54 9.67
C LYS A 98 -9.15 13.14 8.90
N GLU A 99 -8.45 14.09 9.49
CA GLU A 99 -7.33 14.80 8.89
C GLU A 99 -6.21 13.82 8.52
N ARG A 100 -5.87 12.91 9.44
CA ARG A 100 -4.87 11.86 9.20
C ARG A 100 -5.29 10.90 8.10
N LYS A 101 -6.58 10.55 8.02
CA LYS A 101 -7.08 9.68 6.93
C LYS A 101 -7.05 10.39 5.58
N VAL A 102 -7.40 11.67 5.54
CA VAL A 102 -7.27 12.49 4.33
C VAL A 102 -5.81 12.55 3.90
N GLU A 103 -4.89 12.87 4.81
CA GLU A 103 -3.44 12.90 4.54
C GLU A 103 -2.96 11.57 3.95
N GLU A 104 -3.28 10.44 4.59
CA GLU A 104 -2.90 9.11 4.12
C GLU A 104 -3.46 8.80 2.73
N MET A 105 -4.75 9.06 2.51
CA MET A 105 -5.42 8.81 1.23
C MET A 105 -4.97 9.78 0.12
N SER A 106 -4.36 10.90 0.47
CA SER A 106 -3.87 11.93 -0.46
C SER A 106 -2.35 11.89 -0.69
N ASP A 107 -1.64 10.93 -0.10
CA ASP A 107 -0.19 10.78 -0.21
C ASP A 107 0.24 10.59 -1.68
N ASP A 108 1.27 11.30 -2.15
CA ASP A 108 1.73 11.26 -3.56
C ASP A 108 2.14 9.86 -4.06
N ALA A 109 2.44 8.93 -3.15
CA ALA A 109 2.71 7.52 -3.47
C ALA A 109 1.45 6.65 -3.59
N ALA A 110 0.26 7.20 -3.27
CA ALA A 110 -1.00 6.50 -3.32
C ALA A 110 -1.45 6.17 -4.75
N TRP A 111 -1.92 4.94 -4.89
CA TRP A 111 -2.58 4.41 -6.06
C TRP A 111 -4.03 4.08 -5.72
N TYR A 112 -4.88 4.21 -6.73
CA TYR A 112 -6.30 3.96 -6.64
C TYR A 112 -6.72 3.02 -7.77
N LEU A 113 -7.30 1.88 -7.41
CA LEU A 113 -8.11 1.07 -8.30
C LEU A 113 -9.57 1.54 -8.15
N ILE A 114 -10.16 2.09 -9.21
CA ILE A 114 -11.52 2.64 -9.21
C ILE A 114 -12.42 1.74 -10.04
N ALA A 115 -13.54 1.29 -9.47
CA ALA A 115 -14.55 0.47 -10.13
C ALA A 115 -15.78 1.30 -10.51
N ARG A 116 -16.20 1.22 -11.77
CA ARG A 116 -17.38 1.89 -12.31
C ARG A 116 -18.30 0.91 -13.03
N ASP A 117 -19.60 1.13 -12.90
CA ASP A 117 -20.59 0.38 -13.68
C ASP A 117 -20.71 0.91 -15.13
N ASN A 118 -21.59 0.29 -15.92
CA ASN A 118 -21.88 0.69 -17.29
C ASN A 118 -22.39 2.14 -17.43
N ASN A 119 -22.99 2.70 -16.38
CA ASN A 119 -23.43 4.09 -16.32
C ASN A 119 -22.32 5.04 -15.85
N LYS A 120 -21.09 4.54 -15.73
CA LYS A 120 -19.89 5.24 -15.23
C LYS A 120 -20.02 5.70 -13.78
N LYS A 121 -20.97 5.17 -13.02
CA LYS A 121 -21.16 5.46 -11.61
C LYS A 121 -20.12 4.69 -10.78
N LEU A 122 -19.50 5.38 -9.83
CA LEU A 122 -18.55 4.82 -8.88
C LEU A 122 -19.22 3.76 -7.99
N GLN A 123 -18.66 2.55 -7.96
CA GLN A 123 -19.19 1.43 -7.17
C GLN A 123 -18.26 1.03 -6.04
N ALA A 124 -16.94 1.04 -6.28
CA ALA A 124 -15.94 0.67 -5.28
C ALA A 124 -14.59 1.33 -5.60
N PHE A 125 -13.69 1.30 -4.62
CA PHE A 125 -12.29 1.57 -4.84
C PHE A 125 -11.41 0.69 -3.94
N SER A 126 -10.14 0.59 -4.30
CA SER A 126 -9.06 0.17 -3.40
C SER A 126 -7.96 1.23 -3.47
N HIS A 127 -7.53 1.68 -2.30
CA HIS A 127 -6.35 2.52 -2.12
C HIS A 127 -5.17 1.62 -1.77
N PHE A 128 -4.01 1.84 -2.38
CA PHE A 128 -2.80 1.09 -2.03
C PHE A 128 -1.52 1.87 -2.32
N ARG A 129 -0.40 1.42 -1.75
CA ARG A 129 0.96 1.95 -1.95
C ARG A 129 1.97 0.83 -2.08
N PHE A 130 3.07 1.07 -2.79
CA PHE A 130 4.27 0.25 -2.67
C PHE A 130 5.14 0.86 -1.58
N ASP A 131 5.37 0.13 -0.50
CA ASP A 131 6.09 0.64 0.68
C ASP A 131 6.96 -0.44 1.33
N MET A 132 7.80 -0.04 2.28
CA MET A 132 8.55 -0.94 3.14
C MET A 132 7.83 -1.06 4.48
N ASP A 133 7.45 -2.27 4.89
CA ASP A 133 6.88 -2.54 6.21
C ASP A 133 7.63 -3.65 6.92
N PHE A 134 8.01 -3.41 8.18
CA PHE A 134 8.88 -4.30 8.97
C PHE A 134 10.12 -4.83 8.22
N GLY A 135 10.67 -3.99 7.32
CA GLY A 135 11.85 -4.30 6.51
C GLY A 135 11.56 -5.15 5.26
N GLU A 136 10.32 -5.55 5.00
CA GLU A 136 9.89 -6.23 3.78
C GLU A 136 9.24 -5.23 2.80
N PRO A 137 9.45 -5.38 1.47
CA PRO A 137 8.67 -4.63 0.48
C PRO A 137 7.25 -5.19 0.42
N VAL A 138 6.25 -4.31 0.54
CA VAL A 138 4.83 -4.69 0.60
C VAL A 138 3.97 -3.85 -0.34
N LEU A 139 2.85 -4.44 -0.74
CA LEU A 139 1.69 -3.69 -1.23
C LEU A 139 0.83 -3.34 -0.01
N TYR A 140 0.88 -2.08 0.42
CA TYR A 140 0.15 -1.59 1.58
C TYR A 140 -1.22 -1.08 1.15
N TRP A 141 -2.30 -1.63 1.68
CA TRP A 141 -3.69 -1.34 1.30
C TRP A 141 -4.56 -0.86 2.47
#